data_AF-A0A2N6BTK7-F1
#
_entry.id   AF-A0A2N6BTK7-F1
#
_cell.length_a   1.000
_cell.length_b   1.000
_cell.length_c   1.000
_cell.angle_alpha   90.00
_cell.angle_beta   90.00
_cell.angle_gamma   90.00
#
_symmetry.space_group_name_H-M   'P 1'
#
loop_
_entity.id
_entity.type
_entity.pdbx_description
1 polymer ?
#
loop_
_entity_poly.entity_id
_entity_poly.type
_entity_poly.pdbx_seq_one_letter_code
_entity_poly.pdbx_strand_id
1 'polypeptide(L)' 'MQAHAIVFGFDRATDEKSLRLFLECFTDKKLLDALLPRLHDDEINATVDFLTGIMHKHLSEKEYHSLFLAD' A
#
# COMPACT_ATOMS: atom_id res chain seq x y z
N MET A 1 15.66 4.12 -1.08
CA MET A 1 14.85 3.73 0.09
C MET A 1 15.43 2.44 0.65
N GLN A 2 15.55 2.28 1.97
CA GLN A 2 16.31 1.19 2.58
C GLN A 2 15.36 0.24 3.32
N ALA A 3 14.94 -0.85 2.65
CA ALA A 3 13.98 -1.83 3.17
C ALA A 3 14.46 -2.64 4.40
N HIS A 4 15.72 -2.48 4.83
CA HIS A 4 16.31 -3.21 5.95
C HIS A 4 15.74 -2.84 7.32
N ALA A 5 14.93 -1.77 7.41
CA ALA A 5 14.29 -1.30 8.63
C ALA A 5 12.86 -1.84 8.83
N ILE A 6 12.33 -2.63 7.88
CA ILE A 6 10.97 -3.19 7.96
C ILE A 6 11.01 -4.42 8.87
N VAL A 7 10.34 -4.31 10.01
CA VAL A 7 10.19 -5.40 11.00
C VAL A 7 8.72 -5.48 11.43
N PHE A 8 8.14 -6.67 11.35
CA PHE A 8 6.75 -6.93 11.77
C PHE A 8 6.72 -7.89 12.97
N GLY A 9 5.70 -7.75 13.83
CA GLY A 9 5.38 -8.68 14.90
C GLY A 9 5.99 -8.37 16.27
N PHE A 10 6.58 -7.17 16.43
CA PHE A 10 7.15 -6.75 17.71
C PHE A 10 6.17 -5.92 18.55
N ASP A 11 5.65 -4.83 17.99
CA ASP A 11 4.60 -4.01 18.60
C ASP A 11 3.83 -3.23 17.52
N ARG A 12 2.64 -2.73 17.89
CA ARG A 12 1.74 -2.02 16.97
C ARG A 12 2.36 -0.78 16.32
N ALA A 13 3.10 0.02 17.08
CA ALA A 13 3.69 1.25 16.58
C ALA A 13 4.85 0.96 15.60
N THR A 14 5.62 -0.08 15.87
CA THR A 14 6.67 -0.59 14.99
C THR A 14 6.06 -1.17 13.72
N ASP A 15 5.00 -1.96 13.82
CA ASP A 15 4.28 -2.51 12.67
C ASP A 15 3.71 -1.43 11.76
N GLU A 16 3.12 -0.36 12.33
CA GLU A 16 2.61 0.77 11.55
C GLU A 16 3.71 1.52 10.80
N LYS A 17 4.87 1.73 11.43
CA LYS A 17 6.05 2.34 10.77
C LYS A 17 6.58 1.45 9.65
N SER A 18 6.69 0.15 9.90
CA SER A 18 7.13 -0.83 8.92
C SER A 18 6.17 -0.92 7.74
N LEU A 19 4.87 -0.91 7.99
CA LEU A 19 3.85 -0.93 6.93
C LEU A 19 3.92 0.33 6.06
N ARG A 20 4.13 1.50 6.67
CA ARG A 20 4.37 2.75 5.92
C ARG A 20 5.56 2.60 4.98
N LEU A 21 6.72 2.19 5.49
CA LEU A 21 7.94 2.02 4.69
C LEU A 21 7.77 0.98 3.59
N PHE A 22 7.02 -0.09 3.86
CA PHE A 22 6.70 -1.11 2.88
C PHE A 22 5.86 -0.56 1.73
N LEU A 23 4.78 0.19 2.02
CA LEU A 23 3.94 0.82 1.00
C LEU A 23 4.73 1.85 0.18
N GLU A 24 5.59 2.64 0.83
CA GLU A 24 6.45 3.61 0.16
C GLU A 24 7.40 2.96 -0.87
N CYS A 25 7.79 1.69 -0.70
CA CYS A 25 8.62 0.99 -1.69
C CYS A 25 7.92 0.89 -3.06
N PHE A 26 6.60 0.81 -3.07
CA PHE A 26 5.79 0.78 -4.30
C PHE A 26 5.63 2.16 -4.96
N THR A 27 6.24 3.21 -4.42
CA THR A 27 6.36 4.51 -5.12
C THR A 27 7.61 4.59 -6.01
N ASP A 28 8.55 3.63 -5.89
CA ASP A 28 9.75 3.59 -6.71
C ASP A 28 9.42 3.14 -8.15
N LYS A 29 9.68 4.03 -9.11
CA LYS A 29 9.41 3.78 -10.52
C LYS A 29 10.11 2.52 -11.06
N LYS A 30 11.36 2.25 -10.67
CA LYS A 30 12.10 1.09 -11.18
C LYS A 30 11.51 -0.21 -10.66
N LEU A 31 11.03 -0.23 -9.42
CA LEU A 31 10.32 -1.38 -8.88
C LEU A 31 9.02 -1.62 -9.66
N LEU A 32 8.20 -0.59 -9.84
CA LEU A 32 6.92 -0.71 -10.54
C LEU A 32 7.11 -1.14 -12.00
N ASP A 33 8.06 -0.54 -12.72
CA ASP A 33 8.38 -0.91 -14.11
C ASP A 33 8.78 -2.40 -14.24
N ALA A 34 9.42 -2.97 -13.21
CA ALA A 34 9.85 -4.36 -13.21
C ALA A 34 8.77 -5.33 -12.72
N LEU A 35 7.93 -4.91 -11.78
CA LEU A 35 6.94 -5.75 -11.12
C LEU A 35 5.62 -5.82 -11.88
N LEU A 36 5.05 -4.67 -12.28
CA LEU A 36 3.71 -4.61 -12.86
C LEU A 36 3.53 -5.49 -14.12
N PRO A 37 4.50 -5.57 -15.06
CA PRO A 37 4.36 -6.45 -16.23
C PRO A 37 4.36 -7.96 -15.92
N ARG A 38 4.70 -8.34 -14.68
CA ARG A 38 4.78 -9.75 -14.23
C ARG A 38 3.53 -10.18 -13.47
N LEU A 39 2.67 -9.24 -13.09
CA LEU A 39 1.43 -9.56 -12.38
C LEU A 39 0.39 -10.08 -13.37
N HIS A 40 -0.35 -11.09 -12.95
CA HIS A 40 -1.53 -11.56 -13.64
C HIS A 40 -2.73 -10.63 -13.35
N ASP A 41 -3.74 -10.66 -14.22
CA ASP A 41 -4.93 -9.81 -14.09
C ASP A 41 -5.66 -10.00 -12.75
N ASP A 42 -5.69 -11.23 -12.23
CA ASP A 42 -6.27 -11.56 -10.93
C ASP A 42 -5.46 -10.98 -9.76
N GLU A 43 -4.13 -11.00 -9.84
CA GLU A 43 -3.25 -10.39 -8.84
C GLU A 43 -3.39 -8.86 -8.80
N ILE A 44 -3.55 -8.22 -9.97
CA ILE A 44 -3.82 -6.78 -10.09
C ILE A 44 -5.14 -6.45 -9.40
N ASN A 45 -6.22 -7.14 -9.76
CA ASN A 45 -7.54 -6.91 -9.19
C ASN A 45 -7.57 -7.16 -7.68
N ALA A 46 -6.98 -8.27 -7.22
CA ALA A 46 -6.90 -8.59 -5.79
C ALA A 46 -6.15 -7.52 -4.98
N THR A 47 -5.09 -6.94 -5.56
CA THR A 47 -4.33 -5.87 -4.91
C THR A 47 -5.17 -4.59 -4.76
N VAL A 48 -5.87 -4.20 -5.82
CA VAL A 48 -6.77 -3.04 -5.79
C VAL A 48 -7.91 -3.26 -4.79
N ASP A 49 -8.55 -4.42 -4.83
CA ASP A 49 -9.66 -4.78 -3.93
C ASP A 49 -9.21 -4.79 -2.46
N PHE A 50 -8.01 -5.30 -2.18
CA PHE A 50 -7.47 -5.31 -0.83
C PHE A 50 -7.23 -3.90 -0.28
N LEU A 51 -6.53 -3.05 -1.04
CA LEU A 51 -6.20 -1.69 -0.60
C LEU A 51 -7.45 -0.80 -0.49
N THR A 52 -8.35 -0.88 -1.47
CA THR A 52 -9.63 -0.14 -1.44
C THR A 52 -10.53 -0.64 -0.31
N GLY A 53 -10.56 -1.95 -0.07
CA GLY A 53 -11.29 -2.54 1.05
C GLY A 53 -10.79 -2.05 2.43
N ILE A 54 -9.49 -1.84 2.60
CA ILE A 54 -8.93 -1.21 3.82
C ILE A 54 -9.42 0.23 3.94
N MET A 55 -9.34 1.01 2.87
CA MET A 55 -9.78 2.41 2.87
C MET A 55 -11.26 2.53 3.20
N HIS A 56 -12.14 1.77 2.55
CA HIS A 56 -13.58 1.82 2.82
C HIS A 56 -13.95 1.41 4.26
N LYS A 57 -13.15 0.58 4.92
CA LYS A 57 -13.39 0.18 6.32
C LYS A 57 -12.95 1.24 7.33
N HIS A 58 -12.00 2.09 6.97
CA HIS A 58 -11.32 2.97 7.92
C HIS A 58 -11.41 4.46 7.60
N LEU A 59 -11.85 4.82 6.39
CA LEU A 59 -12.09 6.20 5.96
C LEU A 59 -13.58 6.42 5.75
N SER A 60 -14.07 7.59 6.13
CA SER A 60 -15.36 8.09 5.66
C SER A 60 -15.32 8.37 4.16
N GLU A 61 -16.51 8.47 3.54
CA GLU A 61 -16.64 8.86 2.13
C GLU A 61 -15.86 10.16 1.85
N LYS A 62 -16.03 11.18 2.69
CA LYS A 62 -15.31 12.46 2.56
C LYS A 62 -13.79 12.28 2.62
N GLU A 63 -13.28 11.45 3.53
CA GLU A 63 -11.84 11.19 3.64
C GLU A 63 -11.31 10.41 2.44
N TYR A 64 -12.06 9.44 1.92
CA TYR A 64 -11.68 8.72 0.70
C TYR A 64 -11.56 9.65 -0.52
N HIS A 65 -12.56 10.50 -0.75
CA HIS A 65 -12.55 11.47 -1.85
C HIS A 65 -11.38 12.45 -1.71
N SER A 66 -11.24 13.08 -0.56
CA SER A 66 -10.22 14.12 -0.35
C SER A 66 -8.78 13.60 -0.25
N LEU A 67 -8.55 12.44 0.36
CA LEU A 67 -7.20 11.92 0.61
C LEU A 67 -6.69 10.98 -0.49
N PHE A 68 -7.57 10.19 -1.09
CA PHE A 68 -7.18 9.18 -2.09
C PHE A 68 -7.50 9.61 -3.52
N LEU A 69 -8.71 10.12 -3.78
CA LEU A 69 -9.08 10.59 -5.11
C LEU A 69 -8.59 12.02 -5.40
N ALA A 70 -8.24 12.78 -4.36
CA ALA A 70 -7.85 14.18 -4.44
C ALA A 70 -8.90 15.06 -5.17
N ASP A 71 -10.18 14.74 -4.94
CA ASP A 71 -11.38 15.40 -5.46
C ASP A 71 -12.13 16.12 -4.31
#